data_AF-A0A023FPH0-F1
#
_entry.id   AF-A0A023FPH0-F1
#
_cell.length_a   1.000
_cell.length_b   1.000
_cell.length_c   1.000
_cell.angle_alpha   90.00
_cell.angle_beta   90.00
_cell.angle_gamma   90.00
#
_symmetry.space_group_name_H-M   'P 1'
#
loop_
_entity.id
_entity.type
_entity.pdbx_description
1 polymer ?
#
loop_
_entity_poly.entity_id
_entity_poly.type
_entity_poly.pdbx_seq_one_letter_code
_entity_poly.pdbx_strand_id
1 'polypeptide(L)'
;RRLPCRASSCMAAVEDSCGYKDCAAILSMPEKLENATTGCTAEMVFEGSSIQKDVPGDQQACTETVGLKEALSVEGDQQRLVVHVDSGADSDFNTFQFWRVPIPELEVDIEFLGNRATAVHVRAKSQSQGNRCFSSDLSVEVLGDNGKPINASGVLHLNQDSGISSQRPSGDSTLRIRTASLSSLTSADQECNVLLSSSVTEASVAFNEAGEVAGVHKVRMSNSKEVAGTENTLLAKSLDDDSDCWPADRQDIVPVALLERYQSMTDPTLAQNLDSEIGRHCAHSLPAVALTLGRQYWPCLRSTYRSLVSDVQWKVRHIVASCLHELATILGPQIASQDLVPSFEGFVRDVDEVRVGLLERLALFLRGLSKADQRRLLPLLADFLCMDNHRNWRFRHTLGRQLKEIAALYDPSDVNQYLVPIVTELLVDKVAEVRHMAVEAMVAVLKQLGPHYLMCKELLQHLCTKVQDRMWSQRQLFCELAEQMVSAECLSEEEFIGTVLPKLLYLCHDSVPNVRMALARCLVRGIWPKAFIWGSGNLYKDELKATLAFLQEDTDRDVRFCAQLYPKDSVD
;
A
#
# COMPACT_ATOMS: atom_id res chain seq x y z
N ARG A 1 -10.84 44.49 9.13
CA ARG A 1 -11.11 45.46 8.02
C ARG A 1 -10.57 44.89 6.71
N ARG A 2 -11.44 44.28 5.91
CA ARG A 2 -11.62 44.45 4.45
C ARG A 2 -12.44 43.26 3.93
N LEU A 3 -13.52 43.62 3.26
CA LEU A 3 -14.56 42.77 2.68
C LEU A 3 -14.06 42.04 1.42
N PRO A 4 -14.76 40.97 0.98
CA PRO A 4 -14.53 40.32 -0.30
C PRO A 4 -15.34 41.01 -1.42
N CYS A 5 -14.74 41.13 -2.61
CA CYS A 5 -15.39 41.64 -3.81
C CYS A 5 -16.12 40.51 -4.56
N ARG A 6 -17.41 40.71 -4.80
CA ARG A 6 -18.20 40.10 -5.88
C ARG A 6 -18.04 40.96 -7.15
N ALA A 7 -18.00 40.33 -8.32
CA ALA A 7 -18.45 40.94 -9.56
C ALA A 7 -18.99 39.85 -10.52
N SER A 8 -20.15 40.17 -11.11
CA SER A 8 -20.99 39.37 -11.98
C SER A 8 -20.78 39.70 -13.46
N SER A 9 -21.49 38.94 -14.32
CA SER A 9 -21.99 39.29 -15.67
C SER A 9 -21.02 39.07 -16.84
N CYS A 10 -21.41 38.63 -18.05
CA CYS A 10 -22.68 38.71 -18.76
C CYS A 10 -22.88 37.49 -19.69
N MET A 11 -24.14 37.06 -19.82
CA MET A 11 -24.64 36.29 -20.96
C MET A 11 -24.81 37.19 -22.18
N ALA A 12 -24.48 36.67 -23.36
CA ALA A 12 -25.03 37.11 -24.64
C ALA A 12 -25.10 35.88 -25.56
N ALA A 13 -26.28 35.29 -25.69
CA ALA A 13 -26.58 34.28 -26.70
C ALA A 13 -27.52 34.91 -27.72
N VAL A 14 -27.07 34.92 -28.97
CA VAL A 14 -27.83 35.30 -30.16
C VAL A 14 -28.50 34.04 -30.68
N GLU A 15 -29.81 34.13 -30.90
CA GLU A 15 -30.62 33.16 -31.61
C GLU A 15 -30.13 33.00 -33.05
N ASP A 16 -30.02 31.77 -33.56
CA ASP A 16 -30.47 31.51 -34.91
C ASP A 16 -30.83 30.04 -35.15
N SER A 17 -31.76 29.87 -36.07
CA SER A 17 -32.66 28.75 -36.23
C SER A 17 -32.51 28.10 -37.61
N CYS A 18 -32.52 26.76 -37.67
CA CYS A 18 -32.89 25.86 -38.78
C CYS A 18 -32.28 24.48 -38.47
N GLY A 19 -32.96 23.33 -38.48
CA GLY A 19 -34.14 22.93 -39.24
C GLY A 19 -33.72 22.01 -40.39
N TYR A 20 -33.78 20.68 -40.19
CA TYR A 20 -34.35 19.64 -41.09
C TYR A 20 -33.72 18.22 -40.96
N LYS A 21 -34.61 17.27 -40.65
CA LYS A 21 -34.82 15.91 -41.21
C LYS A 21 -33.91 14.71 -40.89
N ASP A 22 -34.52 13.78 -40.14
CA ASP A 22 -34.86 12.39 -40.50
C ASP A 22 -33.91 11.57 -41.39
N CYS A 23 -33.45 10.43 -40.84
CA CYS A 23 -33.62 9.12 -41.48
C CYS A 23 -33.40 7.96 -40.49
N ALA A 24 -34.42 7.11 -40.35
CA ALA A 24 -34.39 5.84 -39.64
C ALA A 24 -34.16 4.68 -40.62
N ALA A 25 -33.41 3.65 -40.20
CA ALA A 25 -33.39 2.27 -40.71
C ALA A 25 -32.64 1.44 -39.64
N ILE A 26 -33.26 0.60 -38.79
CA ILE A 26 -33.85 -0.73 -39.04
C ILE A 26 -33.05 -1.56 -40.05
N LEU A 27 -32.31 -2.56 -39.58
CA LEU A 27 -32.22 -3.88 -40.21
C LEU A 27 -31.73 -4.96 -39.23
N SER A 28 -32.51 -6.03 -39.24
CA SER A 28 -32.47 -7.31 -38.52
C SER A 28 -31.22 -8.17 -38.68
N MET A 29 -31.04 -9.03 -37.66
CA MET A 29 -30.22 -10.26 -37.61
C MET A 29 -30.43 -11.22 -38.80
N PRO A 30 -29.50 -12.19 -38.96
CA PRO A 30 -29.91 -13.58 -38.71
C PRO A 30 -28.89 -14.44 -37.93
N GLU A 31 -29.43 -15.55 -37.44
CA GLU A 31 -28.92 -16.56 -36.50
C GLU A 31 -28.30 -17.79 -37.21
N LYS A 32 -27.48 -18.56 -36.45
CA LYS A 32 -27.06 -19.99 -36.58
C LYS A 32 -25.95 -20.38 -37.57
N LEU A 33 -24.91 -21.11 -37.11
CA LEU A 33 -24.90 -22.59 -36.96
C LEU A 33 -23.56 -23.15 -36.37
N GLU A 34 -23.73 -24.03 -35.37
CA GLU A 34 -22.98 -25.25 -34.94
C GLU A 34 -21.50 -25.29 -34.50
N ASN A 35 -21.33 -25.88 -33.30
CA ASN A 35 -20.12 -26.31 -32.61
C ASN A 35 -19.72 -27.75 -33.02
N ALA A 36 -18.41 -27.99 -33.17
CA ALA A 36 -17.81 -29.32 -33.23
C ALA A 36 -17.22 -29.72 -31.86
N THR A 37 -17.44 -30.99 -31.50
CA THR A 37 -17.01 -31.66 -30.27
C THR A 37 -15.84 -32.59 -30.54
N THR A 38 -14.79 -32.54 -29.70
CA THR A 38 -13.80 -33.59 -29.35
C THR A 38 -12.85 -32.94 -28.33
N GLY A 39 -12.59 -33.39 -27.10
CA GLY A 39 -12.66 -34.71 -26.49
C GLY A 39 -11.28 -35.38 -26.50
N CYS A 40 -10.43 -35.11 -25.49
CA CYS A 40 -9.31 -35.98 -25.12
C CYS A 40 -8.76 -35.67 -23.71
N THR A 41 -9.05 -36.59 -22.79
CA THR A 41 -8.36 -36.88 -21.54
C THR A 41 -7.11 -37.72 -21.83
N ALA A 42 -6.04 -37.55 -21.06
CA ALA A 42 -4.90 -38.47 -21.04
C ALA A 42 -4.45 -38.71 -19.59
N GLU A 43 -4.87 -39.85 -19.03
CA GLU A 43 -4.14 -40.62 -18.03
C GLU A 43 -3.23 -41.62 -18.77
N MET A 44 -2.11 -42.00 -18.13
CA MET A 44 -1.39 -43.30 -18.18
C MET A 44 0.08 -43.05 -17.79
N VAL A 45 0.87 -43.90 -17.14
CA VAL A 45 0.74 -45.20 -16.47
C VAL A 45 2.08 -45.39 -15.71
N PHE A 46 2.04 -46.06 -14.56
CA PHE A 46 3.21 -46.57 -13.82
C PHE A 46 3.61 -47.94 -14.36
N GLU A 47 4.92 -48.18 -14.54
CA GLU A 47 5.49 -49.53 -14.62
C GLU A 47 6.67 -49.66 -13.64
N GLY A 48 6.66 -50.75 -12.88
CA GLY A 48 7.69 -51.11 -11.92
C GLY A 48 8.66 -52.18 -12.43
N SER A 49 9.74 -52.40 -11.67
CA SER A 49 10.52 -53.64 -11.71
C SER A 49 11.13 -53.90 -10.33
N SER A 50 11.43 -55.17 -10.05
CA SER A 50 11.50 -55.76 -8.71
C SER A 50 12.77 -56.59 -8.48
N ILE A 51 13.25 -56.60 -7.22
CA ILE A 51 13.86 -57.72 -6.42
C ILE A 51 15.33 -58.16 -6.65
N GLN A 52 16.13 -58.17 -5.55
CA GLN A 52 16.83 -59.33 -4.88
C GLN A 52 17.74 -58.80 -3.74
N LYS A 53 17.43 -59.00 -2.44
CA LYS A 53 17.86 -60.04 -1.46
C LYS A 53 19.37 -60.26 -1.26
N ASP A 54 19.88 -59.99 -0.04
CA ASP A 54 20.72 -60.91 0.77
C ASP A 54 20.98 -60.39 2.22
N VAL A 55 21.25 -61.32 3.15
CA VAL A 55 21.42 -61.26 4.64
C VAL A 55 22.67 -62.14 4.98
N PRO A 56 23.33 -62.21 6.18
CA PRO A 56 23.44 -61.43 7.44
C PRO A 56 24.92 -61.08 7.84
N GLY A 57 25.19 -60.51 9.02
CA GLY A 57 26.50 -60.70 9.70
C GLY A 57 26.93 -59.65 10.75
N ASP A 58 27.33 -60.14 11.93
CA ASP A 58 27.69 -59.44 13.16
C ASP A 58 29.10 -58.81 13.20
N GLN A 59 29.24 -57.78 14.06
CA GLN A 59 30.44 -57.30 14.80
C GLN A 59 31.64 -56.66 14.07
N GLN A 60 31.84 -55.36 14.37
CA GLN A 60 33.00 -54.76 15.09
C GLN A 60 33.53 -53.46 14.45
N ALA A 61 33.37 -52.31 15.12
CA ALA A 61 34.43 -51.32 15.45
C ALA A 61 33.91 -49.87 15.67
N CYS A 62 34.50 -49.27 16.71
CA CYS A 62 34.77 -47.84 16.91
C CYS A 62 33.62 -46.90 17.36
N THR A 63 33.70 -46.59 18.66
CA THR A 63 33.20 -45.38 19.31
C THR A 63 33.71 -44.10 18.64
N GLU A 64 32.79 -43.24 18.21
CA GLU A 64 32.89 -41.78 18.41
C GLU A 64 31.51 -41.27 18.83
N THR A 65 31.40 -40.89 20.10
CA THR A 65 30.22 -40.24 20.67
C THR A 65 30.12 -38.81 20.16
N VAL A 66 29.21 -38.55 19.23
CA VAL A 66 28.75 -37.19 18.91
C VAL A 66 27.56 -36.89 19.82
N GLY A 67 27.81 -36.10 20.86
CA GLY A 67 26.77 -35.60 21.76
C GLY A 67 25.85 -34.63 21.03
N LEU A 68 24.54 -34.86 21.10
CA LEU A 68 23.52 -33.86 20.83
C LEU A 68 23.70 -32.71 21.83
N LYS A 69 23.94 -31.49 21.36
CA LYS A 69 23.79 -30.28 22.20
C LYS A 69 22.31 -30.13 22.55
N GLU A 70 22.00 -30.01 23.83
CA GLU A 70 20.62 -29.87 24.34
C GLU A 70 20.00 -28.55 23.84
N ALA A 71 18.80 -28.61 23.23
CA ALA A 71 18.06 -27.48 22.66
C ALA A 71 17.45 -26.51 23.70
N LEU A 72 17.78 -26.71 24.98
CA LEU A 72 17.25 -25.94 26.10
C LEU A 72 18.29 -25.95 27.21
N SER A 73 18.80 -24.78 27.58
CA SER A 73 19.67 -24.62 28.74
C SER A 73 18.95 -23.81 29.82
N VAL A 74 19.11 -24.25 31.07
CA VAL A 74 18.59 -23.55 32.24
C VAL A 74 19.78 -23.24 33.14
N GLU A 75 20.01 -21.96 33.39
CA GLU A 75 21.09 -21.46 34.24
C GLU A 75 20.48 -20.55 35.32
N GLY A 76 20.86 -20.73 36.58
CA GLY A 76 20.29 -19.90 37.64
C GLY A 76 20.66 -20.28 39.07
N ASP A 77 20.29 -19.41 40.00
CA ASP A 77 20.37 -19.59 41.44
C ASP A 77 18.97 -19.51 42.09
N GLN A 78 18.89 -19.54 43.43
CA GLN A 78 17.60 -19.48 44.14
C GLN A 78 16.87 -18.13 43.99
N GLN A 79 17.52 -17.10 43.44
CA GLN A 79 16.96 -15.75 43.28
C GLN A 79 16.71 -15.39 41.82
N ARG A 80 17.35 -16.06 40.87
CA ARG A 80 17.20 -15.78 39.44
C ARG A 80 17.35 -17.04 38.60
N LEU A 81 16.39 -17.28 37.72
CA LEU A 81 16.41 -18.41 36.79
C LEU A 81 16.34 -17.90 35.35
N VAL A 82 17.37 -18.21 34.56
CA VAL A 82 17.46 -17.91 33.13
C VAL A 82 17.26 -19.18 32.34
N VAL A 83 16.29 -19.18 31.43
CA VAL A 83 16.02 -20.26 30.49
C VAL A 83 16.33 -19.76 29.10
N HIS A 84 17.30 -20.40 28.46
CA HIS A 84 17.67 -20.14 27.08
C HIS A 84 17.19 -21.29 26.21
N VAL A 85 16.34 -20.97 25.24
CA VAL A 85 15.84 -21.95 24.27
C VAL A 85 16.54 -21.67 22.95
N ASP A 86 17.50 -22.55 22.62
CA ASP A 86 18.24 -22.49 21.36
C ASP A 86 17.65 -23.55 20.42
N SER A 87 17.12 -23.11 19.27
CA SER A 87 16.64 -24.04 18.26
C SER A 87 17.85 -24.61 17.52
N GLY A 88 18.46 -25.64 18.11
CA GLY A 88 19.68 -26.28 17.61
C GLY A 88 19.68 -26.52 16.10
N ALA A 89 20.72 -26.00 15.45
CA ALA A 89 21.27 -26.29 14.12
C ALA A 89 20.26 -26.49 12.96
N ASP A 90 20.23 -25.44 12.12
CA ASP A 90 20.15 -25.51 10.66
C ASP A 90 20.39 -26.89 10.04
N SER A 91 19.33 -27.54 9.56
CA SER A 91 19.25 -28.16 8.22
C SER A 91 18.04 -29.09 8.05
N ASP A 92 17.49 -29.65 9.13
CA ASP A 92 16.49 -30.72 8.97
C ASP A 92 15.03 -30.26 8.99
N PHE A 93 14.72 -29.08 9.54
CA PHE A 93 13.36 -28.53 9.55
C PHE A 93 13.01 -27.61 8.36
N ASN A 94 13.99 -27.31 7.49
CA ASN A 94 13.84 -26.38 6.37
C ASN A 94 13.59 -27.05 5.00
N THR A 95 13.32 -28.35 4.97
CA THR A 95 13.14 -29.11 3.72
C THR A 95 11.72 -29.03 3.12
N PHE A 96 10.76 -28.39 3.79
CA PHE A 96 9.47 -28.07 3.17
C PHE A 96 9.43 -26.62 2.66
N GLN A 97 9.45 -26.52 1.33
CA GLN A 97 9.38 -25.30 0.56
C GLN A 97 8.14 -24.46 0.93
N PHE A 98 8.41 -23.23 1.36
CA PHE A 98 7.51 -22.08 1.57
C PHE A 98 6.63 -22.02 2.86
N TRP A 99 6.80 -20.88 3.57
CA TRP A 99 5.91 -20.24 4.57
C TRP A 99 6.07 -20.52 6.08
N ARG A 100 7.27 -20.42 6.65
CA ARG A 100 7.40 -20.02 8.08
C ARG A 100 8.58 -19.07 8.32
N VAL A 101 8.37 -18.11 9.24
CA VAL A 101 9.42 -17.27 9.81
C VAL A 101 10.28 -18.16 10.74
N PRO A 102 11.63 -18.06 10.74
CA PRO A 102 12.47 -18.83 11.66
C PRO A 102 12.03 -18.59 13.11
N ILE A 103 11.96 -19.67 13.89
CA ILE A 103 11.55 -19.62 15.30
C ILE A 103 12.54 -18.70 16.04
N PRO A 104 12.08 -17.67 16.76
CA PRO A 104 12.98 -16.73 17.43
C PRO A 104 13.75 -17.43 18.55
N GLU A 105 14.99 -16.99 18.78
CA GLU A 105 15.73 -17.26 20.01
C GLU A 105 14.97 -16.63 21.19
N LEU A 106 14.69 -17.43 22.22
CA LEU A 106 13.91 -17.00 23.38
C LEU A 106 14.77 -17.08 24.65
N GLU A 107 14.88 -15.95 25.33
CA GLU A 107 15.52 -15.82 26.64
C GLU A 107 14.46 -15.43 27.67
N VAL A 108 14.25 -16.25 28.69
CA VAL A 108 13.30 -16.01 29.78
C VAL A 108 14.06 -15.91 31.09
N ASP A 109 13.91 -14.80 31.79
CA ASP A 109 14.57 -14.51 33.06
C ASP A 109 13.51 -14.26 34.14
N ILE A 110 13.54 -15.05 35.20
CA ILE A 110 12.56 -15.02 36.29
C ILE A 110 13.29 -14.67 37.58
N GLU A 111 12.90 -13.55 38.18
CA GLU A 111 13.41 -13.12 39.48
C GLU A 111 12.50 -13.64 40.61
N PHE A 112 13.12 -14.17 41.67
CA PHE A 112 12.46 -14.72 42.83
C PHE A 112 12.85 -13.99 44.11
N LEU A 113 11.87 -13.79 44.99
CA LEU A 113 12.07 -13.34 46.35
C LEU A 113 11.52 -14.41 47.32
N GLY A 114 12.39 -15.28 47.81
CA GLY A 114 11.99 -16.50 48.51
C GLY A 114 11.36 -17.51 47.54
N ASN A 115 10.13 -17.98 47.82
CA ASN A 115 9.39 -18.91 46.95
C ASN A 115 8.38 -18.22 46.02
N ARG A 116 8.50 -16.91 45.77
CA ARG A 116 7.56 -16.15 44.92
C ARG A 116 8.31 -15.43 43.81
N ALA A 117 7.84 -15.60 42.57
CA ALA A 117 8.34 -14.86 41.42
C ALA A 117 7.88 -13.39 41.51
N THR A 118 8.82 -12.45 41.38
CA THR A 118 8.58 -11.00 41.50
C THR A 118 8.64 -10.29 40.16
N ALA A 119 9.45 -10.78 39.22
CA ALA A 119 9.53 -10.26 37.87
C ALA A 119 9.79 -11.38 36.86
N VAL A 120 9.26 -11.22 35.65
CA VAL A 120 9.53 -12.10 34.51
C VAL A 120 9.90 -11.22 33.32
N HIS A 121 11.10 -11.42 32.79
CA HIS A 121 11.59 -10.77 31.59
C HIS A 121 11.68 -11.80 30.47
N VAL A 122 11.06 -11.51 29.33
CA VAL A 122 11.09 -12.35 28.14
C VAL A 122 11.68 -11.54 27.00
N ARG A 123 12.71 -12.06 26.36
CA ARG A 123 13.34 -11.48 25.19
C ARG A 123 13.27 -12.47 24.03
N ALA A 124 12.71 -12.03 22.91
CA ALA A 124 12.65 -12.80 21.68
C ALA A 124 13.47 -12.09 20.60
N LYS A 125 14.41 -12.82 19.97
CA LYS A 125 15.23 -12.32 18.87
C LYS A 125 15.07 -13.19 17.63
N SER A 126 14.89 -12.57 16.47
CA SER A 126 14.81 -13.27 15.18
C SER A 126 15.66 -12.56 14.13
N GLN A 127 16.49 -13.32 13.42
CA GLN A 127 17.35 -12.81 12.36
C GLN A 127 16.80 -13.24 10.99
N SER A 128 16.59 -12.26 10.11
CA SER A 128 16.12 -12.50 8.74
C SER A 128 17.30 -12.69 7.77
N GLN A 129 17.07 -13.37 6.64
CA GLN A 129 18.06 -13.62 5.56
C GLN A 129 18.77 -12.35 5.03
N GLY A 130 18.24 -11.15 5.31
CA GLY A 130 18.86 -9.86 5.01
C GLY A 130 19.70 -9.23 6.12
N ASN A 131 20.19 -10.02 7.09
CA ASN A 131 21.01 -9.58 8.23
C ASN A 131 20.36 -8.46 9.08
N ARG A 132 19.03 -8.49 9.18
CA ARG A 132 18.23 -7.63 10.07
C ARG A 132 17.82 -8.45 11.29
N CYS A 133 17.97 -7.89 12.48
CA CYS A 133 17.56 -8.54 13.73
C CYS A 133 16.38 -7.79 14.35
N PHE A 134 15.28 -8.53 14.53
CA PHE A 134 14.09 -8.08 15.25
C PHE A 134 14.21 -8.54 16.70
N SER A 135 14.04 -7.61 17.65
CA SER A 135 14.07 -7.93 19.08
C SER A 135 12.81 -7.40 19.74
N SER A 136 12.13 -8.26 20.48
CA SER A 136 10.97 -7.93 21.31
C SER A 136 11.28 -8.25 22.76
N ASP A 137 11.22 -7.24 23.64
CA ASP A 137 11.41 -7.38 25.08
C ASP A 137 10.07 -7.16 25.80
N LEU A 138 9.71 -8.07 26.70
CA LEU A 138 8.52 -8.01 27.54
C LEU A 138 8.94 -8.18 29.01
N SER A 139 8.62 -7.23 29.87
CA SER A 139 8.86 -7.32 31.32
C SER A 139 7.57 -7.24 32.10
N VAL A 140 7.34 -8.21 32.98
CA VAL A 140 6.19 -8.27 33.88
C VAL A 140 6.70 -8.18 35.32
N GLU A 141 6.25 -7.17 36.06
CA GLU A 141 6.60 -6.93 37.45
C GLU A 141 5.37 -7.05 38.36
N VAL A 142 5.53 -7.74 39.49
CA VAL A 142 4.50 -7.86 40.54
C VAL A 142 4.82 -6.93 41.70
N LEU A 143 3.95 -5.96 41.94
CA LEU A 143 4.09 -4.92 42.96
C LEU A 143 3.10 -5.13 44.11
N GLY A 144 3.53 -4.78 45.32
CA GLY A 144 2.65 -4.76 46.49
C GLY A 144 1.70 -3.55 46.50
N ASP A 145 0.78 -3.52 47.46
CA ASP A 145 -0.31 -2.54 47.62
C ASP A 145 0.15 -1.06 47.58
N ASN A 146 1.40 -0.80 48.00
CA ASN A 146 2.04 0.51 48.02
C ASN A 146 2.75 0.92 46.71
N GLY A 147 2.67 0.11 45.64
CA GLY A 147 3.32 0.37 44.36
C GLY A 147 4.86 0.27 44.36
N LYS A 148 5.43 -0.37 45.39
CA LYS A 148 6.87 -0.69 45.52
C LYS A 148 7.10 -2.19 45.29
N PRO A 149 8.31 -2.59 44.83
CA PRO A 149 8.70 -4.00 44.77
C PRO A 149 8.60 -4.64 46.16
N ILE A 150 8.17 -5.91 46.18
CA ILE A 150 7.95 -6.67 47.41
C ILE A 150 9.32 -6.92 48.07
N ASN A 151 9.61 -6.26 49.19
CA ASN A 151 10.87 -6.46 49.93
C ASN A 151 10.69 -7.47 51.08
N ALA A 152 11.76 -8.22 51.37
CA ALA A 152 11.81 -9.30 52.36
C ALA A 152 11.56 -8.90 53.84
N SER A 153 11.29 -7.63 54.15
CA SER A 153 11.11 -7.15 55.53
C SER A 153 9.68 -7.32 56.09
N GLY A 154 8.78 -8.00 55.37
CA GLY A 154 7.41 -8.29 55.80
C GLY A 154 7.18 -9.72 56.32
N VAL A 155 8.24 -10.53 56.45
CA VAL A 155 8.14 -11.90 56.98
C VAL A 155 8.70 -11.93 58.39
N LEU A 156 7.85 -11.72 59.40
CA LEU A 156 8.18 -12.13 60.78
C LEU A 156 6.99 -12.82 61.46
N HIS A 157 7.23 -14.10 61.72
CA HIS A 157 6.78 -14.92 62.85
C HIS A 157 5.29 -15.32 62.99
N LEU A 158 5.00 -16.52 62.49
CA LEU A 158 4.18 -17.49 63.22
C LEU A 158 5.09 -18.22 64.23
N ASN A 159 4.95 -17.94 65.53
CA ASN A 159 4.87 -18.97 66.58
C ASN A 159 4.70 -18.40 68.00
N GLN A 160 3.64 -18.91 68.65
CA GLN A 160 3.42 -19.23 70.07
C GLN A 160 3.60 -18.19 71.19
N ASP A 161 2.49 -18.11 71.95
CA ASP A 161 2.27 -17.68 73.35
C ASP A 161 1.83 -16.25 73.72
N SER A 162 0.69 -16.26 74.41
CA SER A 162 0.15 -15.30 75.39
C SER A 162 -0.52 -13.98 74.94
N GLY A 163 -1.82 -13.87 75.24
CA GLY A 163 -2.43 -12.66 75.84
C GLY A 163 -2.93 -11.53 74.92
N ILE A 164 -4.25 -11.48 74.74
CA ILE A 164 -5.14 -10.30 74.63
C ILE A 164 -4.54 -9.02 73.99
N SER A 165 -4.92 -8.74 72.73
CA SER A 165 -5.56 -7.47 72.33
C SER A 165 -5.97 -7.54 70.85
N SER A 166 -7.21 -7.13 70.56
CA SER A 166 -7.81 -7.15 69.24
C SER A 166 -7.21 -6.09 68.31
N GLN A 167 -6.61 -6.51 67.19
CA GLN A 167 -6.71 -5.80 65.90
C GLN A 167 -6.69 -6.84 64.77
N ARG A 168 -7.83 -7.05 64.12
CA ARG A 168 -7.94 -7.75 62.83
C ARG A 168 -7.39 -6.80 61.74
N PRO A 169 -6.43 -7.20 60.89
CA PRO A 169 -6.20 -6.48 59.64
C PRO A 169 -7.28 -6.94 58.66
N SER A 170 -8.34 -6.14 58.53
CA SER A 170 -9.22 -6.17 57.37
C SER A 170 -8.46 -5.56 56.19
N GLY A 171 -8.21 -6.34 55.14
CA GLY A 171 -7.58 -5.83 53.91
C GLY A 171 -7.74 -6.81 52.76
N ASP A 172 -8.55 -6.43 51.77
CA ASP A 172 -8.50 -6.99 50.41
C ASP A 172 -7.06 -6.90 49.93
N SER A 173 -6.40 -8.04 49.70
CA SER A 173 -5.06 -8.02 49.13
C SER A 173 -5.17 -7.63 47.67
N THR A 174 -4.75 -6.41 47.31
CA THR A 174 -4.63 -6.00 45.91
C THR A 174 -3.18 -6.15 45.45
N LEU A 175 -2.96 -6.90 44.35
CA LEU A 175 -1.67 -6.97 43.66
C LEU A 175 -1.70 -6.07 42.45
N ARG A 176 -0.59 -5.40 42.16
CA ARG A 176 -0.47 -4.60 40.95
C ARG A 176 0.53 -5.22 40.00
N ILE A 177 0.11 -5.46 38.76
CA ILE A 177 0.94 -6.02 37.71
C ILE A 177 1.30 -4.89 36.75
N ARG A 178 2.59 -4.67 36.53
CA ARG A 178 3.07 -3.79 35.47
C ARG A 178 3.67 -4.63 34.35
N THR A 179 3.23 -4.36 33.13
CA THR A 179 3.77 -4.97 31.93
C THR A 179 4.34 -3.87 31.04
N ALA A 180 5.61 -3.98 30.69
CA ALA A 180 6.24 -3.13 29.68
C ALA A 180 6.64 -3.99 28.49
N SER A 181 6.31 -3.52 27.29
CA SER A 181 6.65 -4.17 26.02
C SER A 181 7.40 -3.19 25.13
N LEU A 182 8.44 -3.69 24.47
CA LEU A 182 9.31 -2.94 23.58
C LEU A 182 9.62 -3.80 22.35
N SER A 183 9.37 -3.28 21.15
CA SER A 183 9.80 -3.93 19.90
C SER A 183 10.77 -3.03 19.15
N SER A 184 11.87 -3.61 18.67
CA SER A 184 12.93 -2.87 18.00
C SER A 184 13.49 -3.62 16.78
N LEU A 185 13.99 -2.86 15.81
CA LEU A 185 14.64 -3.35 14.61
C LEU A 185 16.07 -2.84 14.54
N THR A 186 17.02 -3.74 14.30
CA THR A 186 18.42 -3.43 14.02
C THR A 186 18.80 -3.85 12.60
N SER A 187 19.44 -2.95 11.86
CA SER A 187 19.89 -3.18 10.48
C SER A 187 21.41 -3.40 10.42
N ALA A 188 21.87 -4.25 9.51
CA ALA A 188 23.28 -4.65 9.36
C ALA A 188 24.31 -3.51 9.29
N ASP A 189 23.92 -2.30 8.84
CA ASP A 189 24.85 -1.20 8.54
C ASP A 189 24.74 -0.01 9.53
N GLN A 190 24.02 -0.11 10.65
CA GLN A 190 23.88 1.01 11.61
C GLN A 190 23.84 0.54 13.08
N GLU A 191 24.51 1.29 13.97
CA GLU A 191 24.44 1.15 15.44
C GLU A 191 23.13 1.70 16.07
N CYS A 192 22.10 1.98 15.28
CA CYS A 192 20.84 2.57 15.76
C CYS A 192 19.72 1.54 15.84
N ASN A 193 19.19 1.31 17.05
CA ASN A 193 17.95 0.56 17.28
C ASN A 193 16.74 1.41 16.85
N VAL A 194 16.00 0.97 15.83
CA VAL A 194 14.73 1.61 15.45
C VAL A 194 13.62 1.06 16.34
N LEU A 195 13.07 1.90 17.22
CA LEU A 195 11.91 1.56 18.05
C LEU A 195 10.65 1.44 17.19
N LEU A 196 10.05 0.25 17.15
CA LEU A 196 8.84 -0.06 16.39
C LEU A 196 7.58 0.19 17.22
N SER A 197 7.60 -0.21 18.49
CA SER A 197 6.51 -0.01 19.44
C SER A 197 7.03 -0.01 20.87
N SER A 198 6.38 0.75 21.73
CA SER A 198 6.58 0.71 23.18
C SER A 198 5.25 0.97 23.87
N SER A 199 4.91 0.13 24.84
CA SER A 199 3.70 0.27 25.65
C SER A 199 3.98 -0.15 27.08
N VAL A 200 3.40 0.59 28.03
CA VAL A 200 3.40 0.21 29.44
C VAL A 200 1.94 0.12 29.91
N THR A 201 1.57 -1.02 30.46
CA THR A 201 0.26 -1.27 31.06
C THR A 201 0.40 -1.59 32.54
N GLU A 202 -0.48 -1.03 33.37
CA GLU A 202 -0.54 -1.31 34.80
C GLU A 202 -1.96 -1.75 35.16
N ALA A 203 -2.11 -2.92 35.76
CA ALA A 203 -3.39 -3.49 36.17
C ALA A 203 -3.38 -3.82 37.68
N SER A 204 -4.47 -3.56 38.39
CA SER A 204 -4.63 -4.02 39.78
C SER A 204 -5.57 -5.22 39.85
N VAL A 205 -5.17 -6.27 40.56
CA VAL A 205 -5.88 -7.53 40.70
C VAL A 205 -6.27 -7.69 42.17
N ALA A 206 -7.57 -7.78 42.45
CA ALA A 206 -8.09 -8.04 43.78
C ALA A 206 -8.33 -9.54 43.96
N PHE A 207 -8.02 -10.07 45.15
CA PHE A 207 -8.25 -11.46 45.50
C PHE A 207 -9.32 -11.58 46.59
N ASN A 208 -10.11 -12.65 46.55
CA ASN A 208 -11.06 -12.97 47.61
C ASN A 208 -10.35 -13.61 48.82
N GLU A 209 -11.06 -13.78 49.94
CA GLU A 209 -10.53 -14.38 51.17
C GLU A 209 -10.00 -15.83 50.99
N ALA A 210 -10.36 -16.49 49.88
CA ALA A 210 -9.89 -17.84 49.52
C ALA A 210 -8.62 -17.83 48.62
N GLY A 211 -8.13 -16.64 48.22
CA GLY A 211 -6.95 -16.49 47.36
C GLY A 211 -7.23 -16.58 45.85
N GLU A 212 -8.50 -16.58 45.43
CA GLU A 212 -8.90 -16.57 44.02
C GLU A 212 -9.09 -15.13 43.52
N VAL A 213 -8.92 -14.91 42.21
CA VAL A 213 -9.06 -13.58 41.61
C VAL A 213 -10.52 -13.12 41.68
N ALA A 214 -10.79 -12.10 42.50
CA ALA A 214 -12.12 -11.51 42.69
C ALA A 214 -12.45 -10.45 41.63
N GLY A 215 -11.45 -9.82 41.03
CA GLY A 215 -11.65 -8.88 39.91
C GLY A 215 -10.40 -8.08 39.54
N VAL A 216 -10.30 -7.67 38.28
CA VAL A 216 -9.23 -6.80 37.76
C VAL A 216 -9.75 -5.37 37.63
N HIS A 217 -9.09 -4.43 38.31
CA HIS A 217 -9.49 -3.04 38.40
C HIS A 217 -8.40 -2.11 37.85
N LYS A 218 -8.82 -0.98 37.24
CA LYS A 218 -7.99 0.18 36.86
C LYS A 218 -6.76 -0.16 36.00
N VAL A 219 -7.00 -0.51 34.74
CA VAL A 219 -5.95 -0.65 33.71
C VAL A 219 -5.54 0.74 33.23
N ARG A 220 -4.27 1.11 33.43
CA ARG A 220 -3.70 2.36 32.91
C ARG A 220 -2.65 2.05 31.85
N MET A 221 -2.79 2.67 30.69
CA MET A 221 -1.87 2.49 29.56
C MET A 221 -1.29 3.84 29.15
N SER A 222 0.03 3.92 28.98
CA SER A 222 0.71 5.11 28.49
C SER A 222 1.51 4.78 27.23
N ASN A 223 1.02 5.25 26.08
CA ASN A 223 1.77 5.21 24.82
C ASN A 223 2.62 6.47 24.71
N SER A 224 3.92 6.31 24.46
CA SER A 224 4.83 7.44 24.25
C SER A 224 5.14 7.58 22.75
N LYS A 225 4.70 8.71 22.17
CA LYS A 225 4.90 9.20 20.80
C LYS A 225 4.13 8.47 19.67
N GLU A 226 2.88 8.88 19.50
CA GLU A 226 2.29 9.07 18.16
C GLU A 226 2.23 10.59 17.90
N VAL A 227 2.74 11.04 16.75
CA VAL A 227 2.56 12.42 16.29
C VAL A 227 1.13 12.53 15.81
N ALA A 228 0.29 13.21 16.59
CA ALA A 228 -1.11 13.42 16.29
C ALA A 228 -1.27 14.44 15.15
N GLY A 229 -1.88 14.00 14.05
CA GLY A 229 -2.65 14.85 13.16
C GLY A 229 -4.10 14.85 13.63
N THR A 230 -4.54 15.94 14.27
CA THR A 230 -5.95 16.22 14.57
C THR A 230 -6.68 16.56 13.28
N GLU A 231 -7.57 15.69 12.78
CA GLU A 231 -8.80 16.07 12.03
C GLU A 231 -9.80 14.94 11.67
N ASN A 232 -9.68 13.72 12.21
CA ASN A 232 -10.60 12.61 11.81
C ASN A 232 -11.88 12.45 12.67
N THR A 233 -12.21 13.38 13.56
CA THR A 233 -13.37 13.26 14.48
C THR A 233 -14.71 13.74 13.86
N LEU A 234 -14.72 14.22 12.61
CA LEU A 234 -15.92 14.78 11.99
C LEU A 234 -16.76 13.79 11.16
N LEU A 235 -16.25 12.57 10.89
CA LEU A 235 -17.03 11.52 10.22
C LEU A 235 -17.89 10.68 11.17
N ALA A 236 -17.68 10.79 12.48
CA ALA A 236 -18.32 9.92 13.48
C ALA A 236 -19.72 10.40 13.95
N LYS A 237 -20.26 11.50 13.43
CA LYS A 237 -21.46 12.17 14.01
C LYS A 237 -22.77 11.98 13.24
N SER A 238 -22.87 11.05 12.30
CA SER A 238 -24.09 10.89 11.48
C SER A 238 -24.70 9.48 11.43
N LEU A 239 -24.39 8.58 12.36
CA LEU A 239 -24.87 7.19 12.25
C LEU A 239 -25.34 6.63 13.61
N ASP A 240 -26.47 7.14 14.09
CA ASP A 240 -27.37 6.37 14.94
C ASP A 240 -28.64 6.11 14.12
N ASP A 241 -28.60 5.11 13.23
CA ASP A 241 -29.81 4.48 12.70
C ASP A 241 -29.73 2.99 13.07
N ASP A 242 -30.61 2.59 13.99
CA ASP A 242 -30.65 1.32 14.73
C ASP A 242 -31.08 0.11 13.84
N SER A 243 -30.84 0.22 12.52
CA SER A 243 -31.42 -0.62 11.46
C SER A 243 -30.43 -1.65 10.87
N ASP A 244 -29.14 -1.58 11.20
CA ASP A 244 -28.07 -2.34 10.52
C ASP A 244 -27.62 -3.63 11.22
N CYS A 245 -28.34 -4.12 12.25
CA CYS A 245 -27.97 -5.36 12.93
C CYS A 245 -28.51 -6.58 12.16
N TRP A 246 -27.73 -7.07 11.19
CA TRP A 246 -28.05 -8.29 10.45
C TRP A 246 -27.43 -9.51 11.14
N PRO A 247 -28.23 -10.41 11.73
CA PRO A 247 -27.69 -11.51 12.52
C PRO A 247 -27.06 -12.60 11.62
N ALA A 248 -26.00 -13.22 12.14
CA ALA A 248 -25.15 -14.17 11.42
C ALA A 248 -25.85 -15.50 11.07
N ASP A 249 -27.03 -15.74 11.66
CA ASP A 249 -27.93 -16.88 11.43
C ASP A 249 -28.71 -16.79 10.10
N ARG A 250 -28.72 -15.62 9.45
CA ARG A 250 -29.44 -15.39 8.18
C ARG A 250 -28.70 -15.83 6.92
N GLN A 251 -27.46 -16.31 7.07
CA GLN A 251 -26.69 -16.88 5.96
C GLN A 251 -26.46 -18.37 6.22
N ASP A 252 -26.39 -19.16 5.16
CA ASP A 252 -26.27 -20.62 5.17
C ASP A 252 -24.94 -21.13 4.57
N ILE A 253 -23.99 -20.22 4.31
CA ILE A 253 -22.73 -20.52 3.62
C ILE A 253 -21.63 -20.91 4.61
N VAL A 254 -21.47 -20.15 5.68
CA VAL A 254 -20.38 -20.28 6.65
C VAL A 254 -20.96 -20.63 8.02
N PRO A 255 -20.29 -21.47 8.84
CA PRO A 255 -20.69 -21.69 10.22
C PRO A 255 -20.83 -20.36 11.01
N VAL A 256 -21.99 -20.16 11.65
CA VAL A 256 -22.33 -18.92 12.39
C VAL A 256 -21.24 -18.52 13.38
N ALA A 257 -20.72 -19.48 14.15
CA ALA A 257 -19.66 -19.25 15.14
C ALA A 257 -18.37 -18.68 14.52
N LEU A 258 -18.03 -19.02 13.27
CA LEU A 258 -16.85 -18.46 12.60
C LEU A 258 -17.09 -17.02 12.18
N LEU A 259 -18.30 -16.70 11.70
CA LEU A 259 -18.66 -15.34 11.31
C LEU A 259 -18.75 -14.42 12.53
N GLU A 260 -19.37 -14.87 13.63
CA GLU A 260 -19.40 -14.14 14.89
C GLU A 260 -17.98 -13.91 15.45
N ARG A 261 -17.11 -14.93 15.37
CA ARG A 261 -15.71 -14.77 15.77
C ARG A 261 -15.00 -13.74 14.89
N TYR A 262 -15.23 -13.77 13.58
CA TYR A 262 -14.68 -12.79 12.65
C TYR A 262 -15.14 -11.36 12.99
N GLN A 263 -16.43 -11.16 13.24
CA GLN A 263 -17.00 -9.87 13.64
C GLN A 263 -16.46 -9.38 14.99
N SER A 264 -16.20 -10.29 15.94
CA SER A 264 -15.64 -9.94 17.25
C SER A 264 -14.19 -9.42 17.18
N MET A 265 -13.47 -9.64 16.07
CA MET A 265 -12.11 -9.11 15.88
C MET A 265 -12.04 -7.58 15.80
N THR A 266 -13.17 -6.93 15.51
CA THR A 266 -13.27 -5.45 15.46
C THR A 266 -13.91 -4.86 16.71
N ASP A 267 -14.20 -5.67 17.73
CA ASP A 267 -14.78 -5.19 18.98
C ASP A 267 -13.76 -4.33 19.75
N PRO A 268 -14.06 -3.05 20.03
CA PRO A 268 -13.17 -2.16 20.77
C PRO A 268 -12.74 -2.70 22.14
N THR A 269 -13.61 -3.47 22.82
CA THR A 269 -13.33 -4.01 24.16
C THR A 269 -12.35 -5.18 24.13
N LEU A 270 -12.40 -5.98 23.07
CA LEU A 270 -11.44 -7.07 22.83
C LEU A 270 -10.14 -6.54 22.23
N ALA A 271 -10.22 -5.54 21.34
CA ALA A 271 -9.07 -4.90 20.71
C ALA A 271 -8.21 -4.06 21.68
N GLN A 272 -8.76 -3.61 22.81
CA GLN A 272 -7.98 -2.97 23.88
C GLN A 272 -7.14 -3.96 24.69
N ASN A 273 -7.53 -5.24 24.71
CA ASN A 273 -6.89 -6.28 25.51
C ASN A 273 -6.03 -7.25 24.69
N LEU A 274 -6.17 -7.22 23.35
CA LEU A 274 -5.45 -8.07 22.42
C LEU A 274 -4.53 -7.23 21.52
N ASP A 275 -3.51 -7.90 21.01
CA ASP A 275 -2.45 -7.31 20.20
C ASP A 275 -3.02 -6.42 19.08
N SER A 276 -2.36 -5.30 18.84
CA SER A 276 -2.69 -4.30 17.79
C SER A 276 -2.78 -4.88 16.37
N GLU A 277 -2.49 -6.16 16.22
CA GLU A 277 -2.45 -6.94 14.99
C GLU A 277 -3.79 -7.58 14.62
N ILE A 278 -4.70 -7.81 15.57
CA ILE A 278 -5.98 -8.50 15.26
C ILE A 278 -6.81 -7.71 14.24
N GLY A 279 -6.93 -6.39 14.41
CA GLY A 279 -7.61 -5.53 13.44
C GLY A 279 -6.96 -5.57 12.06
N ARG A 280 -5.63 -5.73 11.98
CA ARG A 280 -4.90 -5.85 10.71
C ARG A 280 -5.22 -7.15 10.00
N HIS A 281 -5.22 -8.27 10.73
CA HIS A 281 -5.59 -9.57 10.18
C HIS A 281 -7.06 -9.60 9.74
N CYS A 282 -7.95 -9.00 10.53
CA CYS A 282 -9.35 -8.82 10.15
C CYS A 282 -9.46 -8.05 8.83
N ALA A 283 -8.88 -6.84 8.73
CA ALA A 283 -8.88 -6.05 7.51
C ALA A 283 -8.29 -6.80 6.30
N HIS A 284 -7.19 -7.53 6.50
CA HIS A 284 -6.52 -8.26 5.42
C HIS A 284 -7.39 -9.41 4.87
N SER A 285 -8.11 -10.11 5.74
CA SER A 285 -9.00 -11.21 5.34
C SER A 285 -10.38 -10.77 4.83
N LEU A 286 -10.73 -9.48 4.99
CA LEU A 286 -12.04 -8.95 4.63
C LEU A 286 -12.48 -9.25 3.19
N PRO A 287 -11.67 -9.06 2.14
CA PRO A 287 -12.08 -9.40 0.78
C PRO A 287 -12.40 -10.89 0.60
N ALA A 288 -11.63 -11.78 1.23
CA ALA A 288 -11.85 -13.22 1.14
C ALA A 288 -13.16 -13.64 1.83
N VAL A 289 -13.47 -13.06 3.00
CA VAL A 289 -14.72 -13.30 3.72
C VAL A 289 -15.91 -12.74 2.92
N ALA A 290 -15.79 -11.54 2.37
CA ALA A 290 -16.80 -10.92 1.52
C ALA A 290 -17.06 -11.73 0.24
N LEU A 291 -16.01 -12.28 -0.38
CA LEU A 291 -16.12 -13.16 -1.53
C LEU A 291 -16.83 -14.48 -1.18
N THR A 292 -16.50 -15.06 -0.03
CA THR A 292 -17.09 -16.33 0.43
C THR A 292 -18.57 -16.19 0.72
N LEU A 293 -18.97 -15.14 1.46
CA LEU A 293 -20.38 -14.86 1.74
C LEU A 293 -21.12 -14.37 0.49
N GLY A 294 -20.43 -13.66 -0.40
CA GLY A 294 -21.03 -13.06 -1.57
C GLY A 294 -21.85 -11.80 -1.26
N ARG A 295 -22.15 -11.04 -2.32
CA ARG A 295 -22.76 -9.70 -2.23
C ARG A 295 -24.10 -9.66 -1.49
N GLN A 296 -24.87 -10.75 -1.53
CA GLN A 296 -26.21 -10.85 -0.92
C GLN A 296 -26.17 -10.83 0.61
N TYR A 297 -25.08 -11.28 1.22
CA TYR A 297 -24.88 -11.30 2.66
C TYR A 297 -23.90 -10.21 3.14
N TRP A 298 -23.61 -9.21 2.29
CA TRP A 298 -22.84 -8.03 2.68
C TRP A 298 -23.37 -7.30 3.94
N PRO A 299 -24.69 -7.21 4.20
CA PRO A 299 -25.20 -6.64 5.44
C PRO A 299 -24.60 -7.26 6.71
N CYS A 300 -24.24 -8.56 6.70
CA CYS A 300 -23.58 -9.21 7.83
C CYS A 300 -22.17 -8.65 8.13
N LEU A 301 -21.50 -8.10 7.13
CA LEU A 301 -20.13 -7.56 7.26
C LEU A 301 -20.09 -6.04 7.36
N ARG A 302 -21.23 -5.36 7.17
CA ARG A 302 -21.28 -3.89 7.08
C ARG A 302 -20.79 -3.20 8.35
N SER A 303 -21.18 -3.70 9.53
CA SER A 303 -20.71 -3.17 10.82
C SER A 303 -19.20 -3.36 10.98
N THR A 304 -18.69 -4.58 10.74
CA THR A 304 -17.26 -4.90 10.77
C THR A 304 -16.46 -4.03 9.80
N TYR A 305 -16.93 -3.88 8.56
CA TYR A 305 -16.31 -3.01 7.57
C TYR A 305 -16.24 -1.56 8.05
N ARG A 306 -17.35 -1.00 8.56
CA ARG A 306 -17.39 0.38 9.08
C ARG A 306 -16.44 0.58 10.27
N SER A 307 -16.32 -0.41 11.15
CA SER A 307 -15.36 -0.40 12.26
C SER A 307 -13.91 -0.36 11.74
N LEU A 308 -13.58 -1.13 10.70
CA LEU A 308 -12.23 -1.14 10.12
C LEU A 308 -11.90 0.16 9.35
N VAL A 309 -12.89 0.73 8.65
CA VAL A 309 -12.73 2.01 7.92
C VAL A 309 -12.46 3.17 8.89
N SER A 310 -13.11 3.15 10.06
CA SER A 310 -12.96 4.19 11.09
C SER A 310 -11.98 3.82 12.20
N ASP A 311 -11.18 2.76 12.02
CA ASP A 311 -10.22 2.27 13.01
C ASP A 311 -9.21 3.37 13.37
N VAL A 312 -8.85 3.46 14.65
CA VAL A 312 -7.90 4.47 15.15
C VAL A 312 -6.51 4.32 14.52
N GLN A 313 -6.11 3.09 14.18
CA GLN A 313 -4.81 2.79 13.60
C GLN A 313 -4.82 2.97 12.09
N TRP A 314 -3.98 3.88 11.61
CA TRP A 314 -3.80 4.09 10.17
C TRP A 314 -3.40 2.81 9.43
N LYS A 315 -2.68 1.88 10.08
CA LYS A 315 -2.28 0.60 9.48
C LYS A 315 -3.47 -0.28 9.10
N VAL A 316 -4.54 -0.28 9.91
CA VAL A 316 -5.77 -1.02 9.61
C VAL A 316 -6.50 -0.35 8.45
N ARG A 317 -6.69 0.98 8.53
CA ARG A 317 -7.31 1.78 7.47
C ARG A 317 -6.57 1.64 6.12
N HIS A 318 -5.24 1.61 6.14
CA HIS A 318 -4.41 1.39 4.96
C HIS A 318 -4.69 0.03 4.30
N ILE A 319 -4.84 -1.04 5.09
CA ILE A 319 -5.16 -2.36 4.54
C ILE A 319 -6.54 -2.32 3.88
N VAL A 320 -7.55 -1.73 4.53
CA VAL A 320 -8.88 -1.57 3.93
C VAL A 320 -8.84 -0.74 2.64
N ALA A 321 -8.10 0.37 2.65
CA ALA A 321 -7.89 1.20 1.45
C ALA A 321 -7.24 0.40 0.31
N SER A 322 -6.24 -0.42 0.62
CA SER A 322 -5.52 -1.23 -0.36
C SER A 322 -6.40 -2.29 -1.03
N CYS A 323 -7.39 -2.84 -0.33
CA CYS A 323 -8.29 -3.87 -0.86
C CYS A 323 -9.67 -3.33 -1.30
N LEU A 324 -9.89 -2.01 -1.25
CA LEU A 324 -11.17 -1.39 -1.58
C LEU A 324 -11.63 -1.69 -3.02
N HIS A 325 -10.68 -1.80 -3.95
CA HIS A 325 -10.91 -2.16 -5.35
C HIS A 325 -11.40 -3.62 -5.52
N GLU A 326 -10.93 -4.54 -4.67
CA GLU A 326 -11.38 -5.93 -4.65
C GLU A 326 -12.82 -6.00 -4.13
N LEU A 327 -13.11 -5.29 -3.04
CA LEU A 327 -14.45 -5.19 -2.49
C LEU A 327 -15.44 -4.62 -3.51
N ALA A 328 -15.06 -3.57 -4.24
CA ALA A 328 -15.90 -3.01 -5.31
C ALA A 328 -16.22 -4.06 -6.40
N THR A 329 -15.24 -4.89 -6.76
CA THR A 329 -15.40 -5.98 -7.73
C THR A 329 -16.33 -7.08 -7.21
N ILE A 330 -16.16 -7.49 -5.95
CA ILE A 330 -16.95 -8.55 -5.31
C ILE A 330 -18.40 -8.11 -5.13
N LEU A 331 -18.62 -6.92 -4.58
CA LEU A 331 -19.93 -6.43 -4.16
C LEU A 331 -20.74 -5.89 -5.35
N GLY A 332 -20.07 -5.31 -6.34
CA GLY A 332 -20.69 -4.70 -7.51
C GLY A 332 -21.12 -3.24 -7.27
N PRO A 333 -21.53 -2.54 -8.33
CA PRO A 333 -21.62 -1.08 -8.34
C PRO A 333 -22.69 -0.50 -7.42
N GLN A 334 -23.80 -1.20 -7.19
CA GLN A 334 -24.89 -0.71 -6.33
C GLN A 334 -24.45 -0.63 -4.86
N ILE A 335 -23.85 -1.71 -4.34
CA ILE A 335 -23.34 -1.74 -2.97
C ILE A 335 -22.11 -0.84 -2.85
N ALA A 336 -21.22 -0.85 -3.85
CA ALA A 336 -20.06 0.02 -3.86
C ALA A 336 -20.44 1.50 -3.74
N SER A 337 -21.45 1.94 -4.49
CA SER A 337 -21.99 3.31 -4.44
C SER A 337 -22.45 3.72 -3.03
N GLN A 338 -23.15 2.81 -2.34
CA GLN A 338 -23.71 3.06 -1.02
C GLN A 338 -22.66 3.01 0.10
N ASP A 339 -21.84 1.96 0.10
CA ASP A 339 -21.01 1.62 1.26
C ASP A 339 -19.51 1.92 1.05
N LEU A 340 -18.98 1.78 -0.18
CA LEU A 340 -17.54 1.93 -0.44
C LEU A 340 -17.14 3.34 -0.88
N VAL A 341 -17.99 4.01 -1.67
CA VAL A 341 -17.68 5.38 -2.14
C VAL A 341 -17.52 6.37 -0.98
N PRO A 342 -18.39 6.39 0.05
CA PRO A 342 -18.17 7.26 1.22
C PRO A 342 -16.84 6.99 1.92
N SER A 343 -16.40 5.72 1.99
CA SER A 343 -15.11 5.35 2.57
C SER A 343 -13.94 5.83 1.72
N PHE A 344 -14.05 5.73 0.39
CA PHE A 344 -13.07 6.33 -0.53
C PHE A 344 -12.93 7.84 -0.29
N GLU A 345 -14.05 8.56 -0.20
CA GLU A 345 -14.06 10.01 0.06
C GLU A 345 -13.38 10.36 1.40
N GLY A 346 -13.54 9.52 2.42
CA GLY A 346 -12.83 9.65 3.70
C GLY A 346 -11.33 9.37 3.58
N PHE A 347 -10.96 8.25 2.94
CA PHE A 347 -9.56 7.82 2.80
C PHE A 347 -8.71 8.77 1.94
N VAL A 348 -9.30 9.45 0.95
CA VAL A 348 -8.60 10.48 0.16
C VAL A 348 -8.09 11.63 1.04
N ARG A 349 -8.75 11.90 2.17
CA ARG A 349 -8.39 12.97 3.12
C ARG A 349 -7.61 12.48 4.34
N ASP A 350 -7.35 11.18 4.42
CA ASP A 350 -6.63 10.57 5.54
C ASP A 350 -5.12 10.88 5.48
N VAL A 351 -4.28 10.28 6.33
CA VAL A 351 -2.83 10.43 6.24
C VAL A 351 -2.27 9.81 4.95
N ASP A 352 -1.15 10.33 4.46
CA ASP A 352 -0.50 9.87 3.21
C ASP A 352 -0.30 8.34 3.18
N GLU A 353 0.03 7.71 4.32
CA GLU A 353 0.20 6.26 4.42
C GLU A 353 -1.07 5.49 4.04
N VAL A 354 -2.26 5.98 4.39
CA VAL A 354 -3.54 5.35 4.02
C VAL A 354 -3.87 5.65 2.55
N ARG A 355 -3.61 6.89 2.10
CA ARG A 355 -3.85 7.31 0.71
C ARG A 355 -3.06 6.48 -0.30
N VAL A 356 -1.84 6.04 0.04
CA VAL A 356 -1.05 5.13 -0.81
C VAL A 356 -1.83 3.84 -1.11
N GLY A 357 -2.52 3.28 -0.11
CA GLY A 357 -3.31 2.07 -0.28
C GLY A 357 -4.40 2.24 -1.35
N LEU A 358 -5.12 3.37 -1.35
CA LEU A 358 -6.05 3.70 -2.44
C LEU A 358 -5.33 3.88 -3.78
N LEU A 359 -4.22 4.62 -3.74
CA LEU A 359 -3.52 5.08 -4.93
C LEU A 359 -2.94 3.92 -5.74
N GLU A 360 -2.47 2.84 -5.12
CA GLU A 360 -1.86 1.73 -5.85
C GLU A 360 -2.80 1.06 -6.85
N ARG A 361 -4.12 1.04 -6.57
CA ARG A 361 -5.14 0.36 -7.39
C ARG A 361 -6.35 1.26 -7.69
N LEU A 362 -6.12 2.56 -7.75
CA LEU A 362 -7.14 3.59 -7.95
C LEU A 362 -7.94 3.40 -9.25
N ALA A 363 -7.26 3.17 -10.38
CA ALA A 363 -7.92 2.99 -11.68
C ALA A 363 -8.88 1.79 -11.68
N LEU A 364 -8.50 0.71 -11.00
CA LEU A 364 -9.31 -0.49 -10.90
C LEU A 364 -10.54 -0.28 -10.00
N PHE A 365 -10.38 0.43 -8.88
CA PHE A 365 -11.53 0.81 -8.05
C PHE A 365 -12.54 1.65 -8.85
N LEU A 366 -12.09 2.71 -9.52
CA LEU A 366 -12.96 3.57 -10.34
C LEU A 366 -13.68 2.78 -11.43
N ARG A 367 -13.01 1.84 -12.10
CA ARG A 367 -13.61 0.98 -13.12
C ARG A 367 -14.77 0.13 -12.58
N GLY A 368 -14.74 -0.26 -11.31
CA GLY A 368 -15.78 -1.05 -10.65
C GLY A 368 -17.04 -0.26 -10.27
N LEU A 369 -17.01 1.08 -10.38
CA LEU A 369 -18.11 1.96 -9.98
C LEU A 369 -19.09 2.26 -11.11
N SER A 370 -20.27 2.78 -10.73
CA SER A 370 -21.23 3.35 -11.67
C SER A 370 -20.64 4.59 -12.37
N LYS A 371 -21.11 4.92 -13.58
CA LYS A 371 -20.65 6.13 -14.30
C LYS A 371 -20.95 7.43 -13.53
N ALA A 372 -22.04 7.46 -12.77
CA ALA A 372 -22.38 8.60 -11.91
C ALA A 372 -21.36 8.78 -10.78
N ASP A 373 -20.96 7.69 -10.11
CA ASP A 373 -19.96 7.74 -9.05
C ASP A 373 -18.56 8.00 -9.58
N GLN A 374 -18.18 7.40 -10.72
CA GLN A 374 -16.91 7.70 -11.39
C GLN A 374 -16.76 9.21 -11.60
N ARG A 375 -17.81 9.88 -12.08
CA ARG A 375 -17.82 11.34 -12.30
C ARG A 375 -17.83 12.12 -10.99
N ARG A 376 -18.60 11.66 -9.99
CA ARG A 376 -18.65 12.27 -8.65
C ARG A 376 -17.27 12.36 -7.99
N LEU A 377 -16.43 11.35 -8.19
CA LEU A 377 -15.12 11.23 -7.55
C LEU A 377 -13.98 11.96 -8.28
N LEU A 378 -14.16 12.32 -9.56
CA LEU A 378 -13.12 13.01 -10.35
C LEU A 378 -12.51 14.25 -9.68
N PRO A 379 -13.29 15.17 -9.07
CA PRO A 379 -12.72 16.35 -8.43
C PRO A 379 -11.76 16.02 -7.29
N LEU A 380 -11.96 14.88 -6.62
CA LEU A 380 -11.13 14.46 -5.48
C LEU A 380 -9.76 13.96 -5.92
N LEU A 381 -9.54 13.67 -7.20
CA LEU A 381 -8.24 13.21 -7.69
C LEU A 381 -7.14 14.26 -7.50
N ALA A 382 -7.51 15.54 -7.50
CA ALA A 382 -6.58 16.64 -7.24
C ALA A 382 -6.03 16.62 -5.79
N ASP A 383 -6.77 16.05 -4.84
CA ASP A 383 -6.35 15.99 -3.43
C ASP A 383 -5.11 15.10 -3.24
N PHE A 384 -4.85 14.16 -4.17
CA PHE A 384 -3.60 13.37 -4.19
C PHE A 384 -2.34 14.21 -4.49
N LEU A 385 -2.47 15.45 -4.97
CA LEU A 385 -1.34 16.39 -5.06
C LEU A 385 -0.99 17.02 -3.70
N CYS A 386 -1.97 17.10 -2.79
CA CYS A 386 -1.86 17.73 -1.48
C CYS A 386 -1.34 16.73 -0.44
N MET A 387 -0.05 16.38 -0.54
CA MET A 387 0.61 15.44 0.36
C MET A 387 1.20 16.14 1.59
N ASP A 388 1.18 15.44 2.73
CA ASP A 388 1.87 15.88 3.95
C ASP A 388 3.39 15.88 3.75
N ASN A 389 3.89 14.82 3.11
CA ASN A 389 5.31 14.67 2.80
C ASN A 389 5.61 14.91 1.31
N HIS A 390 5.79 16.18 0.94
CA HIS A 390 6.17 16.59 -0.43
C HIS A 390 7.47 15.95 -0.98
N ARG A 391 8.29 15.30 -0.15
CA ARG A 391 9.50 14.57 -0.59
C ARG A 391 9.19 13.17 -1.10
N ASN A 392 7.99 12.65 -0.85
CA ASN A 392 7.58 11.33 -1.31
C ASN A 392 7.31 11.33 -2.82
N TRP A 393 8.38 11.31 -3.61
CA TRP A 393 8.28 11.29 -5.07
C TRP A 393 7.65 9.99 -5.59
N ARG A 394 7.74 8.88 -4.84
CA ARG A 394 7.14 7.60 -5.22
C ARG A 394 5.61 7.68 -5.22
N PHE A 395 5.02 8.42 -4.29
CA PHE A 395 3.59 8.69 -4.27
C PHE A 395 3.17 9.41 -5.55
N ARG A 396 3.83 10.53 -5.88
CA ARG A 396 3.55 11.33 -7.10
C ARG A 396 3.79 10.54 -8.39
N HIS A 397 4.83 9.71 -8.41
CA HIS A 397 5.07 8.77 -9.50
C HIS A 397 3.91 7.76 -9.64
N THR A 398 3.46 7.14 -8.54
CA THR A 398 2.31 6.21 -8.56
C THR A 398 1.04 6.93 -9.01
N LEU A 399 0.83 8.18 -8.61
CA LEU A 399 -0.27 9.01 -9.11
C LEU A 399 -0.21 9.17 -10.63
N GLY A 400 0.95 9.53 -11.19
CA GLY A 400 1.13 9.60 -12.66
C GLY A 400 0.81 8.27 -13.36
N ARG A 401 1.25 7.15 -12.78
CA ARG A 401 0.94 5.80 -13.30
C ARG A 401 -0.56 5.53 -13.33
N GLN A 402 -1.28 5.84 -12.24
CA GLN A 402 -2.72 5.66 -12.19
C GLN A 402 -3.45 6.58 -13.16
N LEU A 403 -3.06 7.85 -13.26
CA LEU A 403 -3.70 8.83 -14.16
C LEU A 403 -3.65 8.39 -15.62
N LYS A 404 -2.55 7.76 -16.04
CA LYS A 404 -2.41 7.12 -17.37
C LYS A 404 -3.52 6.11 -17.63
N GLU A 405 -3.84 5.25 -16.66
CA GLU A 405 -4.91 4.25 -16.78
C GLU A 405 -6.31 4.86 -16.65
N ILE A 406 -6.45 5.85 -15.77
CA ILE A 406 -7.71 6.54 -15.47
C ILE A 406 -8.20 7.35 -16.68
N ALA A 407 -7.30 7.93 -17.47
CA ALA A 407 -7.65 8.73 -18.64
C ALA A 407 -8.61 8.00 -19.60
N ALA A 408 -8.47 6.69 -19.77
CA ALA A 408 -9.32 5.89 -20.64
C ALA A 408 -10.75 5.64 -20.10
N LEU A 409 -11.04 6.00 -18.85
CA LEU A 409 -12.35 5.75 -18.22
C LEU A 409 -13.37 6.86 -18.48
N TYR A 410 -12.91 8.05 -18.88
CA TYR A 410 -13.69 9.28 -18.90
C TYR A 410 -13.75 9.92 -20.29
N ASP A 411 -14.77 10.73 -20.54
CA ASP A 411 -14.90 11.46 -21.79
C ASP A 411 -13.90 12.64 -21.87
N PRO A 412 -13.66 13.19 -23.08
CA PRO A 412 -12.69 14.27 -23.27
C PRO A 412 -12.92 15.50 -22.39
N SER A 413 -14.18 15.86 -22.09
CA SER A 413 -14.51 17.05 -21.30
C SER A 413 -14.05 16.88 -19.86
N ASP A 414 -14.40 15.74 -19.27
CA ASP A 414 -14.01 15.38 -17.90
C ASP A 414 -12.48 15.21 -17.79
N VAL A 415 -11.83 14.58 -18.77
CA VAL A 415 -10.35 14.45 -18.79
C VAL A 415 -9.67 15.82 -18.83
N ASN A 416 -10.13 16.73 -19.68
CA ASN A 416 -9.54 18.06 -19.77
C ASN A 416 -9.76 18.90 -18.52
N GLN A 417 -10.95 18.81 -17.92
CA GLN A 417 -11.28 19.59 -16.74
C GLN A 417 -10.50 19.11 -15.50
N TYR A 418 -10.36 17.80 -15.32
CA TYR A 418 -9.88 17.23 -14.06
C TYR A 418 -8.47 16.62 -14.15
N LEU A 419 -8.11 15.92 -15.23
CA LEU A 419 -6.83 15.21 -15.31
C LEU A 419 -5.70 16.08 -15.90
N VAL A 420 -5.98 16.89 -16.92
CA VAL A 420 -4.97 17.77 -17.54
C VAL A 420 -4.25 18.66 -16.50
N PRO A 421 -4.94 19.33 -15.55
CA PRO A 421 -4.24 20.15 -14.54
C PRO A 421 -3.29 19.32 -13.68
N ILE A 422 -3.71 18.12 -13.27
CA ILE A 422 -2.92 17.24 -12.40
C ILE A 422 -1.67 16.74 -13.13
N VAL A 423 -1.82 16.24 -14.35
CA VAL A 423 -0.68 15.75 -15.14
C VAL A 423 0.27 16.89 -15.52
N THR A 424 -0.26 18.10 -15.76
CA THR A 424 0.57 19.28 -16.03
C THR A 424 1.45 19.66 -14.84
N GLU A 425 0.93 19.57 -13.61
CA GLU A 425 1.72 19.76 -12.39
C GLU A 425 2.84 18.71 -12.27
N LEU A 426 2.54 17.44 -12.59
CA LEU A 426 3.54 16.37 -12.57
C LEU A 426 4.63 16.52 -13.66
N LEU A 427 4.33 17.19 -14.79
CA LEU A 427 5.34 17.47 -15.83
C LEU A 427 6.41 18.48 -15.38
N VAL A 428 6.11 19.32 -14.39
CA VAL A 428 7.05 20.30 -13.83
C VAL A 428 7.70 19.84 -12.53
N ASP A 429 7.59 18.54 -12.21
CA ASP A 429 8.13 17.95 -11.00
C ASP A 429 9.65 18.13 -10.85
N LYS A 430 10.11 18.27 -9.60
CA LYS A 430 11.52 18.37 -9.25
C LYS A 430 12.29 17.08 -9.54
N VAL A 431 11.63 15.93 -9.51
CA VAL A 431 12.23 14.60 -9.71
C VAL A 431 12.01 14.13 -11.15
N ALA A 432 13.10 13.75 -11.82
CA ALA A 432 13.06 13.33 -13.22
C ALA A 432 12.15 12.13 -13.46
N GLU A 433 12.20 11.09 -12.61
CA GLU A 433 11.34 9.90 -12.75
C GLU A 433 9.84 10.24 -12.71
N VAL A 434 9.43 11.21 -11.88
CA VAL A 434 8.03 11.65 -11.85
C VAL A 434 7.66 12.33 -13.17
N ARG A 435 8.54 13.16 -13.73
CA ARG A 435 8.32 13.81 -15.03
C ARG A 435 8.24 12.82 -16.18
N HIS A 436 9.09 11.78 -16.19
CA HIS A 436 9.02 10.72 -17.21
C HIS A 436 7.67 9.99 -17.15
N MET A 437 7.22 9.61 -15.95
CA MET A 437 5.90 9.00 -15.79
C MET A 437 4.77 9.96 -16.20
N ALA A 438 4.91 11.26 -15.90
CA ALA A 438 3.95 12.27 -16.30
C ALA A 438 3.88 12.46 -17.83
N VAL A 439 4.98 12.26 -18.57
CA VAL A 439 4.98 12.24 -20.04
C VAL A 439 4.10 11.12 -20.56
N GLU A 440 4.23 9.90 -20.04
CA GLU A 440 3.36 8.79 -20.45
C GLU A 440 1.88 9.05 -20.12
N ALA A 441 1.60 9.63 -18.95
CA ALA A 441 0.24 10.02 -18.57
C ALA A 441 -0.32 11.12 -19.49
N MET A 442 0.51 12.11 -19.86
CA MET A 442 0.11 13.20 -20.75
C MET A 442 -0.21 12.69 -22.15
N VAL A 443 0.55 11.71 -22.65
CA VAL A 443 0.28 11.06 -23.94
C VAL A 443 -1.04 10.30 -23.92
N ALA A 444 -1.37 9.61 -22.81
CA ALA A 444 -2.68 8.98 -22.64
C ALA A 444 -3.83 10.01 -22.61
N VAL A 445 -3.62 11.15 -21.95
CA VAL A 445 -4.55 12.28 -21.95
C VAL A 445 -4.75 12.85 -23.35
N LEU A 446 -3.68 13.13 -24.10
CA LEU A 446 -3.75 13.63 -25.47
C LEU A 446 -4.52 12.67 -26.39
N LYS A 447 -4.28 11.36 -26.25
CA LYS A 447 -5.00 10.33 -27.00
C LYS A 447 -6.50 10.39 -26.72
N GLN A 448 -6.89 10.61 -25.47
CA GLN A 448 -8.29 10.75 -25.09
C GLN A 448 -8.93 12.06 -25.56
N LEU A 449 -8.14 13.14 -25.66
CA LEU A 449 -8.60 14.43 -26.17
C LEU A 449 -8.64 14.52 -27.70
N GLY A 450 -7.98 13.60 -28.41
CA GLY A 450 -7.91 13.56 -29.88
C GLY A 450 -9.25 13.77 -30.61
N PRO A 451 -10.36 13.12 -30.19
CA PRO A 451 -11.67 13.35 -30.79
C PRO A 451 -12.20 14.79 -30.68
N HIS A 452 -11.69 15.59 -29.73
CA HIS A 452 -12.10 16.97 -29.50
C HIS A 452 -10.98 17.96 -29.88
N TYR A 453 -10.86 18.22 -31.19
CA TYR A 453 -9.79 19.01 -31.82
C TYR A 453 -9.38 20.28 -31.07
N LEU A 454 -10.33 21.13 -30.65
CA LEU A 454 -10.00 22.40 -29.99
C LEU A 454 -9.26 22.19 -28.65
N MET A 455 -9.67 21.21 -27.85
CA MET A 455 -9.09 20.95 -26.53
C MET A 455 -7.72 20.30 -26.66
N CYS A 456 -7.60 19.34 -27.59
CA CYS A 456 -6.30 18.75 -27.94
C CYS A 456 -5.32 19.82 -28.43
N LYS A 457 -5.76 20.70 -29.33
CA LYS A 457 -4.95 21.78 -29.89
C LYS A 457 -4.49 22.79 -28.84
N GLU A 458 -5.38 23.23 -27.95
CA GLU A 458 -5.04 24.15 -26.86
C GLU A 458 -3.98 23.55 -25.94
N LEU A 459 -4.16 22.28 -25.55
CA LEU A 459 -3.17 21.57 -24.73
C LEU A 459 -1.84 21.39 -25.46
N LEU A 460 -1.85 21.01 -26.74
CA LEU A 460 -0.63 20.90 -27.55
C LEU A 460 0.11 22.23 -27.66
N GLN A 461 -0.61 23.32 -27.90
CA GLN A 461 0.00 24.66 -27.95
C GLN A 461 0.65 25.03 -26.62
N HIS A 462 -0.01 24.72 -25.50
CA HIS A 462 0.57 24.90 -24.17
C HIS A 462 1.84 24.06 -23.98
N LEU A 463 1.83 22.78 -24.34
CA LEU A 463 3.00 21.90 -24.25
C LEU A 463 4.17 22.40 -25.13
N CYS A 464 3.88 22.90 -26.32
CA CYS A 464 4.87 23.48 -27.23
C CYS A 464 5.56 24.74 -26.66
N THR A 465 4.98 25.43 -25.67
CA THR A 465 5.67 26.57 -25.02
C THR A 465 6.91 26.13 -24.24
N LYS A 466 7.01 24.84 -23.87
CA LYS A 466 8.15 24.29 -23.13
C LYS A 466 9.49 24.46 -23.85
N VAL A 467 9.51 24.59 -25.17
CA VAL A 467 10.75 24.83 -25.94
C VAL A 467 11.42 26.17 -25.62
N GLN A 468 10.68 27.10 -25.01
CA GLN A 468 11.19 28.41 -24.57
C GLN A 468 11.30 28.52 -23.05
N ASP A 469 11.14 27.41 -22.32
CA ASP A 469 11.23 27.41 -20.86
C ASP A 469 12.64 27.82 -20.41
N ARG A 470 12.74 28.56 -19.30
CA ARG A 470 14.03 28.98 -18.73
C ARG A 470 14.83 27.76 -18.23
N MET A 471 14.13 26.75 -17.74
CA MET A 471 14.73 25.51 -17.27
C MET A 471 15.06 24.61 -18.46
N TRP A 472 16.35 24.35 -18.68
CA TRP A 472 16.80 23.43 -19.74
C TRP A 472 16.19 22.03 -19.60
N SER A 473 15.91 21.60 -18.37
CA SER A 473 15.29 20.31 -18.09
C SER A 473 13.84 20.22 -18.59
N GLN A 474 13.13 21.35 -18.75
CA GLN A 474 11.79 21.39 -19.35
C GLN A 474 11.86 21.40 -20.89
N ARG A 475 12.87 22.07 -21.45
CA ARG A 475 13.16 22.00 -22.89
C ARG A 475 13.56 20.59 -23.33
N GLN A 476 14.39 19.90 -22.52
CA GLN A 476 14.69 18.48 -22.72
C GLN A 476 13.42 17.61 -22.63
N LEU A 477 12.58 17.83 -21.62
CA LEU A 477 11.34 17.06 -21.43
C LEU A 477 10.42 17.15 -22.67
N PHE A 478 10.43 18.28 -23.38
CA PHE A 478 9.67 18.42 -24.61
C PHE A 478 10.15 17.46 -25.72
N CYS A 479 11.45 17.19 -25.83
CA CYS A 479 11.97 16.19 -26.77
C CYS A 479 11.48 14.78 -26.41
N GLU A 480 11.49 14.44 -25.12
CA GLU A 480 10.98 13.14 -24.61
C GLU A 480 9.48 13.00 -24.87
N LEU A 481 8.72 14.07 -24.64
CA LEU A 481 7.29 14.13 -24.92
C LEU A 481 6.99 13.94 -26.41
N ALA A 482 7.72 14.61 -27.30
CA ALA A 482 7.56 14.47 -28.74
C ALA A 482 7.89 13.04 -29.22
N GLU A 483 8.93 12.42 -28.68
CA GLU A 483 9.26 11.02 -28.95
C GLU A 483 8.12 10.09 -28.53
N GLN A 484 7.56 10.29 -27.34
CA GLN A 484 6.46 9.47 -26.83
C GLN A 484 5.14 9.69 -27.57
N MET A 485 4.85 10.92 -28.02
CA MET A 485 3.68 11.20 -28.88
C MET A 485 3.70 10.37 -30.17
N VAL A 486 4.87 10.23 -30.77
CA VAL A 486 5.10 9.46 -32.00
C VAL A 486 5.13 7.95 -31.74
N SER A 487 5.69 7.53 -30.62
CA SER A 487 5.73 6.12 -30.21
C SER A 487 4.33 5.56 -29.90
N ALA A 488 3.52 6.32 -29.16
CA ALA A 488 2.18 5.90 -28.72
C ALA A 488 1.05 6.24 -29.70
N GLU A 489 1.36 6.91 -30.80
CA GLU A 489 0.42 7.30 -31.87
C GLU A 489 -0.79 8.05 -31.28
N CYS A 490 -0.53 9.04 -30.41
CA CYS A 490 -1.59 9.78 -29.72
C CYS A 490 -2.15 10.97 -30.51
N LEU A 491 -1.50 11.36 -31.61
CA LEU A 491 -1.87 12.48 -32.49
C LEU A 491 -1.98 12.01 -33.93
N SER A 492 -2.73 12.75 -34.74
CA SER A 492 -2.67 12.58 -36.19
C SER A 492 -1.31 13.02 -36.74
N GLU A 493 -0.88 12.40 -37.84
CA GLU A 493 0.39 12.72 -38.50
C GLU A 493 0.47 14.20 -38.90
N GLU A 494 -0.64 14.76 -39.37
CA GLU A 494 -0.77 16.18 -39.76
C GLU A 494 -0.61 17.12 -38.56
N GLU A 495 -1.22 16.81 -37.41
CA GLU A 495 -1.08 17.62 -36.20
C GLU A 495 0.34 17.60 -35.65
N PHE A 496 0.98 16.43 -35.65
CA PHE A 496 2.36 16.30 -35.21
C PHE A 496 3.30 17.11 -36.13
N ILE A 497 3.20 16.92 -37.45
CA ILE A 497 4.03 17.64 -38.44
C ILE A 497 3.76 19.14 -38.39
N GLY A 498 2.50 19.57 -38.29
CA GLY A 498 2.12 20.97 -38.34
C GLY A 498 2.41 21.75 -37.06
N THR A 499 2.36 21.09 -35.90
CA THR A 499 2.37 21.77 -34.59
C THR A 499 3.60 21.45 -33.75
N VAL A 500 4.00 20.16 -33.68
CA VAL A 500 5.03 19.69 -32.74
C VAL A 500 6.41 19.70 -33.41
N LEU A 501 6.53 19.10 -34.60
CA LEU A 501 7.80 18.97 -35.32
C LEU A 501 8.54 20.31 -35.51
N PRO A 502 7.90 21.43 -35.91
CA PRO A 502 8.62 22.69 -36.14
C PRO A 502 9.19 23.26 -34.83
N LYS A 503 8.49 23.05 -33.72
CA LYS A 503 8.93 23.47 -32.39
C LYS A 503 10.05 22.58 -31.86
N LEU A 504 10.03 21.29 -32.21
CA LEU A 504 11.10 20.36 -31.86
C LEU A 504 12.40 20.71 -32.60
N LEU A 505 12.33 20.96 -33.92
CA LEU A 505 13.51 21.30 -34.73
C LEU A 505 14.20 22.60 -34.27
N TYR A 506 13.43 23.56 -33.74
CA TYR A 506 13.97 24.79 -33.15
C TYR A 506 15.01 24.55 -32.04
N LEU A 507 14.95 23.42 -31.33
CA LEU A 507 15.88 23.10 -30.23
C LEU A 507 17.29 22.70 -30.70
N CYS A 508 17.55 22.63 -32.00
CA CYS A 508 18.87 22.29 -32.53
C CYS A 508 19.95 23.32 -32.17
N HIS A 509 19.55 24.57 -31.93
CA HIS A 509 20.43 25.67 -31.53
C HIS A 509 20.39 25.96 -30.03
N ASP A 510 19.85 25.05 -29.20
CA ASP A 510 19.84 25.23 -27.75
C ASP A 510 21.26 25.40 -27.21
N SER A 511 21.45 26.32 -26.27
CA SER A 511 22.77 26.55 -25.67
C SER A 511 23.25 25.37 -24.82
N VAL A 512 22.33 24.54 -24.30
CA VAL A 512 22.63 23.43 -23.41
C VAL A 512 22.78 22.12 -24.20
N PRO A 513 23.96 21.47 -24.18
CA PRO A 513 24.21 20.22 -24.91
C PRO A 513 23.20 19.11 -24.58
N ASN A 514 22.79 18.96 -23.31
CA ASN A 514 21.81 17.94 -22.92
C ASN A 514 20.47 18.05 -23.67
N VAL A 515 20.02 19.27 -23.99
CA VAL A 515 18.81 19.49 -24.78
C VAL A 515 19.03 19.05 -26.22
N ARG A 516 20.18 19.44 -26.81
CA ARG A 516 20.58 19.01 -28.17
C ARG A 516 20.76 17.49 -28.28
N MET A 517 21.31 16.85 -27.25
CA MET A 517 21.40 15.39 -27.14
C MET A 517 20.03 14.73 -27.11
N ALA A 518 19.08 15.28 -26.33
CA ALA A 518 17.72 14.77 -26.26
C ALA A 518 16.98 14.94 -27.58
N LEU A 519 17.16 16.08 -28.25
CA LEU A 519 16.67 16.29 -29.62
C LEU A 519 17.26 15.25 -30.57
N ALA A 520 18.58 15.07 -30.59
CA ALA A 520 19.24 14.09 -31.45
C ALA A 520 18.69 12.66 -31.25
N ARG A 521 18.52 12.23 -30.00
CA ARG A 521 17.90 10.93 -29.68
C ARG A 521 16.45 10.84 -30.18
N CYS A 522 15.64 11.86 -29.91
CA CYS A 522 14.25 11.92 -30.37
C CYS A 522 14.16 11.82 -31.91
N LEU A 523 15.01 12.57 -32.62
CA LEU A 523 15.07 12.55 -34.08
C LEU A 523 15.48 11.17 -34.59
N VAL A 524 16.60 10.62 -34.10
CA VAL A 524 17.16 9.35 -34.61
C VAL A 524 16.29 8.14 -34.24
N ARG A 525 15.82 8.05 -32.99
CA ARG A 525 15.14 6.86 -32.47
C ARG A 525 13.64 6.92 -32.69
N GLY A 526 13.03 8.07 -32.43
CA GLY A 526 11.57 8.23 -32.46
C GLY A 526 11.02 8.59 -33.84
N ILE A 527 11.64 9.57 -34.49
CA ILE A 527 11.06 10.22 -35.67
C ILE A 527 11.59 9.63 -36.98
N TRP A 528 12.90 9.47 -37.12
CA TRP A 528 13.56 9.03 -38.35
C TRP A 528 13.02 7.69 -38.91
N PRO A 529 12.72 6.68 -38.08
CA PRO A 529 12.19 5.40 -38.57
C PRO A 529 10.75 5.47 -39.08
N LYS A 530 10.00 6.55 -38.81
CA LYS A 530 8.57 6.61 -39.11
C LYS A 530 8.30 7.01 -40.55
N ALA A 531 7.52 6.20 -41.27
CA ALA A 531 7.28 6.35 -42.70
C ALA A 531 6.61 7.69 -43.07
N PHE A 532 5.67 8.18 -42.26
CA PHE A 532 4.92 9.41 -42.53
C PHE A 532 5.80 10.65 -42.62
N ILE A 533 6.93 10.66 -41.91
CA ILE A 533 7.92 11.73 -41.97
C ILE A 533 8.48 11.89 -43.38
N TRP A 534 8.56 10.82 -44.16
CA TRP A 534 9.08 10.83 -45.52
C TRP A 534 8.00 10.92 -46.60
N GLY A 535 6.71 10.94 -46.23
CA GLY A 535 5.56 11.06 -47.13
C GLY A 535 5.41 12.48 -47.72
N SER A 536 4.93 12.62 -48.96
CA SER A 536 4.91 13.89 -49.73
C SER A 536 4.27 15.10 -49.02
N GLY A 537 3.42 14.88 -48.01
CA GLY A 537 2.77 15.94 -47.22
C GLY A 537 3.64 16.61 -46.16
N ASN A 538 4.81 16.06 -45.79
CA ASN A 538 5.67 16.69 -44.79
C ASN A 538 6.51 17.84 -45.39
N LEU A 539 6.19 19.08 -45.01
CA LEU A 539 6.89 20.30 -45.43
C LEU A 539 8.26 20.49 -44.76
N TYR A 540 8.53 19.79 -43.65
CA TYR A 540 9.73 19.95 -42.83
C TYR A 540 10.80 18.88 -43.08
N LYS A 541 10.69 18.09 -44.15
CA LYS A 541 11.65 17.00 -44.45
C LYS A 541 13.08 17.49 -44.61
N ASP A 542 13.26 18.54 -45.39
CA ASP A 542 14.58 19.07 -45.69
C ASP A 542 15.17 19.76 -44.46
N GLU A 543 14.34 20.45 -43.68
CA GLU A 543 14.73 21.03 -42.39
C GLU A 543 15.11 19.95 -41.36
N LEU A 544 14.37 18.84 -41.30
CA LEU A 544 14.70 17.69 -40.45
C LEU A 544 16.06 17.09 -40.82
N LYS A 545 16.33 16.87 -42.11
CA LYS A 545 17.63 16.38 -42.59
C LYS A 545 18.77 17.36 -42.27
N ALA A 546 18.56 18.64 -42.52
CA ALA A 546 19.53 19.69 -42.23
C ALA A 546 19.81 19.79 -40.72
N THR A 547 18.77 19.66 -39.89
CA THR A 547 18.89 19.66 -38.43
C THR A 547 19.71 18.47 -37.94
N LEU A 548 19.46 17.27 -38.46
CA LEU A 548 20.26 16.11 -38.06
C LEU A 548 21.72 16.23 -38.50
N ALA A 549 21.97 16.70 -39.73
CA ALA A 549 23.33 16.95 -40.21
C ALA A 549 24.06 17.98 -39.33
N PHE A 550 23.36 19.05 -38.93
CA PHE A 550 23.89 20.06 -38.00
C PHE A 550 24.28 19.44 -36.64
N LEU A 551 23.45 18.55 -36.09
CA LEU A 551 23.75 17.86 -34.82
C LEU A 551 24.89 16.83 -34.94
N GLN A 552 25.11 16.27 -36.12
CA GLN A 552 26.25 15.36 -36.38
C GLN A 552 27.60 16.08 -36.41
N GLU A 553 27.59 17.38 -36.68
CA GLU A 553 28.75 18.27 -36.67
C GLU A 553 28.80 19.15 -35.40
N ASP A 554 27.96 18.86 -34.39
CA ASP A 554 27.87 19.64 -33.14
C ASP A 554 29.23 19.75 -32.46
N THR A 555 29.48 20.83 -31.71
CA THR A 555 30.74 21.00 -30.99
C THR A 555 30.92 19.96 -29.88
N ASP A 556 29.82 19.53 -29.27
CA ASP A 556 29.80 18.55 -28.18
C ASP A 556 29.88 17.11 -28.70
N ARG A 557 30.78 16.31 -28.11
CA ARG A 557 31.01 14.92 -28.54
C ARG A 557 29.78 14.03 -28.34
N ASP A 558 29.05 14.22 -27.25
CA ASP A 558 27.94 13.35 -26.88
C ASP A 558 26.69 13.68 -27.71
N VAL A 559 26.53 14.94 -28.13
CA VAL A 559 25.53 15.33 -29.13
C VAL A 559 25.81 14.62 -30.46
N ARG A 560 27.05 14.71 -30.97
CA ARG A 560 27.44 14.01 -32.21
C ARG A 560 27.22 12.51 -32.12
N PHE A 561 27.51 11.89 -30.97
CA PHE A 561 27.26 10.47 -30.74
C PHE A 561 25.75 10.13 -30.81
N CYS A 562 24.90 10.94 -30.14
CA CYS A 562 23.46 10.73 -30.15
C CYS A 562 22.81 10.96 -31.53
N ALA A 563 23.45 11.75 -32.41
CA ALA A 563 22.95 12.10 -33.74
C ALA A 563 23.32 11.06 -34.82
N GLN A 564 24.03 9.99 -34.48
CA GLN A 564 24.37 8.93 -35.44
C GLN A 564 23.18 8.02 -35.71
N LEU A 565 22.85 7.81 -36.99
CA LEU A 565 21.78 6.92 -37.43
C LEU A 565 22.11 5.43 -37.24
N TYR A 566 23.39 5.10 -37.26
CA TYR A 566 23.91 3.75 -37.04
C TYR A 566 24.99 3.86 -35.96
N PRO A 567 25.06 2.94 -34.99
CA PRO A 567 26.22 2.86 -34.12
C PRO A 567 27.44 2.70 -35.02
N LYS A 568 28.43 3.62 -34.92
CA LYS A 568 29.77 3.26 -35.39
C LYS A 568 30.20 2.08 -34.53
N ASP A 569 30.23 0.88 -35.12
CA ASP A 569 30.93 -0.24 -34.51
C ASP A 569 32.28 0.29 -34.06
N SER A 570 32.57 0.12 -32.77
CA SER A 570 33.81 0.54 -32.15
C SER A 570 34.96 -0.28 -32.74
N VAL A 571 35.46 0.16 -33.89
CA VAL A 571 36.71 -0.28 -34.47
C VAL A 571 37.45 0.99 -34.84
N ASP A 572 38.25 1.46 -33.88
CA ASP A 572 39.58 2.01 -34.11
C ASP A 572 40.39 1.83 -32.81
#